data_AF-A0A545U6T2-F1
#
_entry.id   AF-A0A545U6T2-F1
#
_cell.length_a   1.000
_cell.length_b   1.000
_cell.length_c   1.000
_cell.angle_alpha   90.00
_cell.angle_beta   90.00
_cell.angle_gamma   90.00
#
_symmetry.space_group_name_H-M   'P 1'
#
loop_
_entity.id
_entity.type
_entity.pdbx_description
1 polymer ?
#
loop_
_entity_poly.entity_id
_entity_poly.type
_entity_poly.pdbx_seq_one_letter_code
_entity_poly.pdbx_strand_id
1 'polypeptide(L)'
;MELTQTLNLIGLLLITYGSISAAYASPAPRYQSDGSVYLSGEPDQKKRIAIHKRQKRFPNFLMAIGFGAALQAIALIVGAL
;
A
#
# COMPACT_ATOMS: atom_id res chain seq x y z
N MET A 1 25.03 9.25 -14.41
CA MET A 1 24.16 8.96 -13.25
C MET A 1 25.04 8.44 -12.13
N GLU A 2 25.08 9.12 -10.99
CA GLU A 2 25.94 8.77 -9.85
C GLU A 2 25.51 7.43 -9.24
N LEU A 3 26.46 6.64 -8.70
CA LEU A 3 26.18 5.32 -8.11
C LEU A 3 25.05 5.39 -7.05
N THR A 4 25.02 6.46 -6.26
CA THR A 4 24.01 6.72 -5.24
C THR A 4 22.60 6.93 -5.83
N GLN A 5 22.50 7.59 -6.98
CA GLN A 5 21.22 7.78 -7.68
C GLN A 5 20.69 6.46 -8.23
N THR A 6 21.59 5.62 -8.78
CA THR A 6 21.25 4.28 -9.29
C THR A 6 20.73 3.38 -8.16
N LEU A 7 21.41 3.36 -7.01
CA LEU A 7 20.97 2.58 -5.85
C LEU A 7 19.62 3.05 -5.30
N ASN A 8 19.40 4.37 -5.25
CA ASN A 8 18.10 4.93 -4.85
C ASN A 8 16.97 4.54 -5.80
N LEU A 9 17.22 4.58 -7.12
CA LEU A 9 16.24 4.17 -8.12
C LEU A 9 15.90 2.69 -7.99
N ILE A 10 16.91 1.82 -7.83
CA ILE A 10 16.71 0.37 -7.63
C ILE A 10 15.91 0.12 -6.35
N GLY A 11 16.27 0.77 -5.24
CA GLY A 11 15.55 0.65 -3.98
C GLY A 11 14.07 1.04 -4.10
N LEU A 12 13.80 2.14 -4.83
CA LEU A 12 12.44 2.60 -5.08
C LEU A 12 11.63 1.60 -5.92
N LEU A 13 12.23 1.02 -6.96
CA LEU A 13 11.59 0.00 -7.79
C LEU A 13 11.28 -1.28 -6.99
N LEU A 14 12.20 -1.73 -6.15
CA LEU A 14 12.01 -2.90 -5.28
C LEU A 14 10.88 -2.69 -4.28
N ILE A 15 10.83 -1.54 -3.62
CA ILE A 15 9.74 -1.19 -2.69
C ILE A 15 8.41 -1.14 -3.44
N THR A 16 8.37 -0.51 -4.61
CA THR A 16 7.15 -0.38 -5.42
C THR A 16 6.63 -1.74 -5.85
N TYR A 17 7.49 -2.60 -6.40
CA TYR A 17 7.12 -3.94 -6.83
C TYR A 17 6.67 -4.81 -5.65
N GLY A 18 7.42 -4.81 -4.55
CA GLY A 18 7.06 -5.55 -3.33
C GLY A 18 5.71 -5.10 -2.75
N SER A 19 5.43 -3.79 -2.78
CA SER A 19 4.15 -3.23 -2.33
C SER A 19 2.98 -3.67 -3.21
N ILE A 20 3.16 -3.67 -4.54
CA ILE A 20 2.15 -4.14 -5.49
C ILE A 20 1.89 -5.64 -5.30
N SER A 21 2.95 -6.46 -5.22
CA SER A 21 2.81 -7.91 -4.98
C SER A 21 2.10 -8.21 -3.66
N ALA A 22 2.42 -7.48 -2.58
CA ALA A 22 1.73 -7.63 -1.29
C ALA A 22 0.25 -7.23 -1.35
N ALA A 23 -0.09 -6.21 -2.15
CA ALA A 23 -1.48 -5.82 -2.39
C ALA A 23 -2.26 -6.90 -3.16
N TYR A 24 -1.65 -7.49 -4.20
CA TYR A 24 -2.27 -8.58 -4.97
C TYR A 24 -2.39 -9.88 -4.16
N ALA A 25 -1.42 -10.17 -3.30
CA ALA A 25 -1.45 -11.35 -2.43
C ALA A 25 -2.40 -11.17 -1.22
N SER A 26 -2.87 -9.96 -0.94
CA SER A 26 -3.82 -9.72 0.14
C SER A 26 -5.22 -10.21 -0.28
N PRO A 27 -5.85 -11.10 0.52
CA PRO A 27 -7.17 -11.61 0.20
C PRO A 27 -8.19 -10.47 0.14
N ALA A 28 -8.96 -10.42 -0.95
CA ALA A 28 -9.99 -9.40 -1.12
C ALA A 28 -11.07 -9.54 -0.03
N PRO A 29 -11.42 -8.45 0.68
CA PRO A 29 -12.48 -8.49 1.68
C PRO A 29 -13.82 -8.86 1.02
N ARG A 30 -14.47 -9.92 1.51
CA ARG A 30 -15.85 -10.23 1.12
C ARG A 30 -16.80 -9.34 1.92
N TYR A 31 -17.38 -8.37 1.23
CA TYR A 31 -18.37 -7.45 1.78
C TYR A 31 -19.73 -8.15 1.90
N GLN A 32 -20.28 -8.17 3.10
CA GLN A 32 -21.66 -8.60 3.32
C GLN A 32 -22.61 -7.40 3.22
N SER A 33 -23.88 -7.67 2.92
CA SER A 33 -24.94 -6.66 2.81
C SER A 33 -25.21 -5.92 4.13
N ASP A 34 -24.74 -6.44 5.26
CA ASP A 34 -24.82 -5.81 6.58
C ASP A 34 -23.68 -4.80 6.86
N GLY A 35 -22.77 -4.61 5.90
CA GLY A 35 -21.61 -3.73 6.05
C GLY A 35 -20.45 -4.34 6.84
N SER A 36 -20.55 -5.61 7.23
CA SER A 36 -19.44 -6.37 7.80
C SER A 36 -18.53 -6.91 6.67
N VAL A 37 -17.26 -7.09 7.02
CA VAL A 37 -16.31 -7.77 6.15
C VAL A 37 -16.01 -9.12 6.77
N TYR A 38 -16.12 -10.19 5.96
CA TYR A 38 -15.65 -11.50 6.37
C TYR A 38 -14.11 -11.49 6.37
N LEU A 39 -13.53 -11.06 7.48
CA LEU A 39 -12.12 -11.26 7.78
C LEU A 39 -11.99 -12.71 8.23
N SER A 40 -11.32 -13.53 7.43
CA SER A 40 -11.08 -14.94 7.74
C SER A 40 -10.47 -15.06 9.15
N GLY A 41 -11.19 -15.68 10.08
CA GLY A 41 -10.66 -16.06 11.40
C GLY A 41 -11.28 -15.40 12.63
N GLU A 42 -12.09 -14.34 12.51
CA GLU A 42 -12.72 -13.72 13.69
C GLU A 42 -14.22 -14.05 13.74
N PRO A 43 -14.75 -14.77 14.75
CA PRO A 43 -16.18 -15.11 14.82
C PRO A 43 -17.08 -13.94 15.28
N ASP A 44 -16.52 -12.92 15.95
CA ASP A 44 -17.29 -11.79 16.52
C ASP A 44 -17.56 -10.67 15.51
N GLN A 45 -18.85 -10.41 15.22
CA GLN A 45 -19.31 -9.39 14.27
C GLN A 45 -18.90 -7.96 14.68
N LYS A 46 -18.91 -7.63 15.97
CA LYS A 46 -18.56 -6.26 16.43
C LYS A 46 -17.08 -5.97 16.19
N LYS A 47 -16.22 -6.97 16.41
CA LYS A 47 -14.78 -6.86 16.13
C LYS A 47 -14.51 -6.74 14.63
N ARG A 48 -15.22 -7.48 13.78
CA ARG A 48 -15.10 -7.35 12.32
C ARG A 48 -15.39 -5.93 11.82
N ILE A 49 -16.47 -5.31 12.31
CA ILE A 49 -16.84 -3.94 11.93
C ILE A 49 -15.78 -2.94 12.43
N ALA A 50 -15.29 -3.10 13.65
CA ALA A 50 -14.24 -2.24 14.21
C ALA A 50 -12.92 -2.35 13.42
N ILE A 51 -12.51 -3.57 13.04
CA ILE A 51 -11.33 -3.81 12.20
C ILE A 51 -11.54 -3.21 10.81
N HIS A 52 -12.70 -3.40 10.19
CA HIS A 52 -13.01 -2.81 8.89
C HIS A 52 -12.95 -1.27 8.93
N LYS A 53 -13.51 -0.64 9.97
CA LYS A 53 -13.48 0.82 10.14
C LYS A 53 -12.06 1.36 10.31
N ARG A 54 -11.18 0.60 10.98
CA ARG A 54 -9.73 0.91 11.09
C ARG A 54 -9.03 0.74 9.75
N GLN A 55 -9.26 -0.39 9.06
CA GLN A 55 -8.67 -0.66 7.76
C GLN A 55 -9.07 0.40 6.73
N LYS A 56 -10.29 0.94 6.77
CA LYS A 56 -10.75 1.98 5.84
C LYS A 56 -9.99 3.31 5.94
N ARG A 57 -9.36 3.62 7.08
CA ARG A 57 -8.51 4.81 7.24
C ARG A 57 -7.07 4.60 6.77
N PHE A 58 -6.60 3.36 6.79
CA PHE A 58 -5.24 2.99 6.42
C PHE A 58 -4.88 3.22 4.93
N PRO A 59 -5.76 2.98 3.93
CA PRO A 59 -5.41 3.13 2.52
C PRO A 59 -5.14 4.58 2.14
N ASN A 60 -5.79 5.56 2.77
CA ASN A 60 -5.52 6.98 2.50
C ASN A 60 -4.09 7.36 2.90
N PHE A 61 -3.60 6.80 4.01
CA PHE A 61 -2.22 7.03 4.46
C PHE A 61 -1.21 6.32 3.55
N LEU A 62 -1.50 5.08 3.14
CA LEU A 62 -0.66 4.35 2.18
C LEU A 62 -0.62 5.05 0.81
N MET A 63 -1.73 5.63 0.36
CA MET A 63 -1.77 6.44 -0.87
C MET A 63 -0.83 7.65 -0.79
N ALA A 64 -0.76 8.33 0.35
CA ALA A 64 0.14 9.47 0.54
C ALA A 64 1.62 9.06 0.45
N ILE A 65 1.98 7.89 1.00
CA ILE A 65 3.34 7.33 0.89
C ILE A 65 3.66 7.02 -0.58
N GLY A 66 2.73 6.38 -1.31
CA GLY A 66 2.89 6.09 -2.74
C GLY A 66 3.08 7.35 -3.58
N PHE A 67 2.36 8.43 -3.27
CA PHE A 67 2.53 9.72 -3.94
C PHE A 67 3.90 10.34 -3.69
N GLY A 68 4.39 10.31 -2.44
CA GLY A 68 5.74 10.76 -2.10
C GLY A 68 6.83 9.97 -2.83
N ALA A 69 6.68 8.64 -2.91
CA ALA A 69 7.58 7.77 -3.67
C ALA A 69 7.59 8.11 -5.17
N ALA A 70 6.43 8.40 -5.76
CA ALA A 70 6.32 8.82 -7.16
C ALA A 70 7.03 10.16 -7.42
N LEU A 71 6.85 11.15 -6.54
CA LEU A 71 7.57 12.42 -6.62
C LEU A 71 9.08 12.23 -6.49
N GLN A 72 9.52 11.32 -5.61
CA GLN A 72 10.94 10.98 -5.46
C GLN A 72 11.51 10.32 -6.73
N ALA A 73 10.72 9.46 -7.41
CA ALA A 73 11.10 8.89 -8.70
C ALA A 73 11.31 9.99 -9.75
N ILE A 74 10.37 10.92 -9.87
CA ILE A 74 10.43 12.04 -10.82
C ILE A 74 11.64 12.93 -10.51
N ALA A 75 11.88 13.25 -9.24
CA ALA A 75 13.03 14.04 -8.83
C ALA A 75 14.38 13.39 -9.19
N LEU A 76 14.50 12.06 -9.03
CA LEU A 76 15.70 11.32 -9.45
C LEU A 76 15.89 11.34 -10.98
N ILE A 77 14.81 11.27 -11.75
CA ILE A 77 14.87 11.30 -13.22
C ILE A 77 15.24 12.71 -13.71
N VAL A 78 14.62 13.76 -13.15
CA VAL A 78 14.88 15.15 -13.52
C VAL A 78 16.25 15.63 -13.05
N GLY A 79 16.69 15.21 -11.86
CA GLY A 79 18.03 15.54 -11.35
C GLY A 79 19.17 14.67 -11.91
N ALA A 80 18.86 13.70 -12.75
CA ALA A 80 19.84 12.91 -13.50
C ALA A 80 20.01 13.37 -14.97
N LEU A 81 19.15 14.27 -15.45
CA LEU A 81 19.27 15.03 -16.70
C LEU A 81 20.17 16.27 -16.49
#